data_AF-A0A350NVF0-F1
#
_entry.id   AF-A0A350NVF0-F1
#
_cell.length_a   1.000
_cell.length_b   1.000
_cell.length_c   1.000
_cell.angle_alpha   90.00
_cell.angle_beta   90.00
_cell.angle_gamma   90.00
#
_symmetry.space_group_name_H-M   'P 1'
#
loop_
_entity.id
_entity.type
_entity.pdbx_description
1 polymer ?
#
loop_
_entity_poly.entity_id
_entity_poly.type
_entity_poly.pdbx_seq_one_letter_code
_entity_poly.pdbx_strand_id
1 'polypeptide(L)'
;MMLQSTRFTAALTLLVCSTLLVALNSCKPEVTGELGEPFDKVEGMIGTWELQAFTQQDLNSPIKETRDLSDFFLDGIATPLQITFDANRNYSVAIELGKNYFGEGGTWGFDDDLFPSYLQLYTVSDTLQYNLGGMVRSFDQSMRIEYRRDCNDAPTNIYTFEFNRIN
;
A
#
# COMPACT_ATOMS: atom_id res chain seq x y z
N MET A 1 11.57 30.28 -69.06
CA MET A 1 11.76 30.17 -67.60
C MET A 1 10.46 29.83 -66.83
N MET A 2 9.49 29.13 -67.45
CA MET A 2 8.20 28.79 -66.80
C MET A 2 8.02 27.30 -66.48
N LEU A 3 8.69 26.37 -67.17
CA LEU A 3 8.53 24.92 -66.93
C LEU A 3 9.17 24.41 -65.62
N GLN A 4 10.15 25.12 -65.07
CA GLN A 4 10.93 24.69 -63.89
C GLN A 4 10.22 25.02 -62.57
N SER A 5 9.41 26.09 -62.56
CA SER A 5 8.61 26.55 -61.41
C SER A 5 7.43 25.61 -61.12
N THR A 6 6.77 25.09 -62.16
CA THR A 6 5.60 24.20 -62.04
C THR A 6 5.96 22.81 -61.47
N ARG A 7 7.18 22.31 -61.76
CA ARG A 7 7.66 21.03 -61.23
C ARG A 7 8.07 21.12 -59.76
N PHE A 8 8.58 22.27 -59.33
CA PHE A 8 8.95 22.53 -57.94
C PHE A 8 7.73 22.70 -57.03
N THR A 9 6.70 23.40 -57.51
CA THR A 9 5.42 23.55 -56.76
C THR A 9 4.67 22.24 -56.65
N ALA A 10 4.59 21.44 -57.73
CA ALA A 10 3.96 20.13 -57.71
C ALA A 10 4.64 19.17 -56.72
N ALA A 11 5.98 19.14 -56.67
CA ALA A 11 6.75 18.33 -55.74
C ALA A 11 6.55 18.76 -54.27
N LEU A 12 6.44 20.07 -54.01
CA LEU A 12 6.19 20.60 -52.68
C LEU A 12 4.78 20.24 -52.16
N THR A 13 3.75 20.33 -53.01
CA THR A 13 2.39 19.86 -52.67
C THR A 13 2.33 18.36 -52.40
N LEU A 14 3.08 17.54 -53.15
CA LEU A 14 3.11 16.09 -52.94
C LEU A 14 3.76 15.72 -51.60
N LEU A 15 4.83 16.42 -51.22
CA LEU A 15 5.52 16.21 -49.94
C LEU A 15 4.62 16.61 -48.75
N VAL A 16 3.92 17.75 -48.85
CA VAL A 16 3.00 18.23 -47.80
C VAL A 16 1.77 17.32 -47.67
N CYS A 17 1.23 16.78 -48.78
CA CYS A 17 0.15 15.79 -48.71
C CYS A 17 0.62 14.47 -48.08
N SER A 18 1.84 14.03 -48.38
CA SER A 18 2.39 12.78 -47.83
C SER A 18 2.62 12.88 -46.32
N THR A 19 3.14 14.01 -45.81
CA THR A 19 3.34 14.19 -44.36
C THR A 19 2.02 14.30 -43.59
N LEU A 20 0.97 14.86 -44.19
CA LEU A 20 -0.36 14.94 -43.58
C LEU A 20 -1.03 13.56 -43.44
N LEU A 21 -0.81 12.66 -44.41
CA LEU A 21 -1.35 11.29 -44.39
C LEU A 21 -0.68 10.40 -43.33
N VAL A 22 0.61 10.59 -43.07
CA VAL A 22 1.34 9.86 -42.01
C VAL A 22 0.91 10.34 -40.61
N ALA A 23 0.60 11.63 -40.45
CA ALA A 23 0.13 12.18 -39.16
C ALA A 23 -1.22 11.60 -38.72
N LEU A 24 -2.13 11.33 -39.66
CA LEU A 24 -3.46 10.77 -39.35
C LEU A 24 -3.46 9.28 -39.00
N ASN A 25 -2.39 8.55 -39.37
CA ASN A 25 -2.25 7.12 -39.09
C ASN A 25 -1.25 6.82 -37.95
N SER A 26 -0.69 7.87 -37.32
CA SER A 26 0.25 7.73 -36.19
C SER A 26 -0.44 7.70 -34.82
N CYS A 27 -1.76 7.57 -34.76
CA CYS A 27 -2.46 7.32 -33.50
C CYS A 27 -2.09 5.92 -33.00
N LYS A 28 -1.39 5.85 -31.86
CA LYS A 28 -1.16 4.60 -31.12
C LYS A 28 -2.53 3.93 -30.94
N PRO A 29 -2.70 2.65 -31.33
CA PRO A 29 -3.95 1.96 -31.12
C PRO A 29 -4.30 2.04 -29.62
N GLU A 30 -5.49 2.53 -29.33
CA GLU A 30 -5.98 2.62 -27.97
C GLU A 30 -6.10 1.20 -27.42
N VAL A 31 -5.53 0.97 -26.24
CA VAL A 31 -5.53 -0.34 -25.60
C VAL A 31 -6.95 -0.63 -25.16
N THR A 32 -7.69 -1.33 -26.03
CA THR A 32 -9.06 -1.79 -25.77
C THR A 32 -8.98 -3.17 -25.11
N GLY A 33 -8.59 -3.15 -23.84
CA GLY A 33 -8.66 -4.32 -22.96
C GLY A 33 -9.43 -3.96 -21.70
N GLU A 34 -10.31 -4.84 -21.26
CA GLU A 34 -10.91 -4.72 -19.93
C GLU A 34 -9.81 -4.99 -18.90
N LEU A 35 -9.66 -4.09 -17.91
CA LEU A 35 -8.62 -4.16 -16.88
C LEU A 35 -8.84 -5.30 -15.86
N GLY A 36 -9.84 -6.16 -16.11
CA GLY A 36 -10.33 -7.15 -15.15
C GLY A 36 -11.09 -6.51 -14.00
N GLU A 37 -11.72 -7.35 -13.18
CA GLU A 37 -12.33 -6.90 -11.93
C GLU A 37 -11.24 -6.57 -10.90
N PRO A 38 -11.35 -5.45 -10.17
CA PRO A 38 -10.47 -5.17 -9.04
C PRO A 38 -10.51 -6.32 -8.03
N PHE A 39 -9.35 -6.69 -7.49
CA PHE A 39 -9.31 -7.70 -6.42
C PHE A 39 -9.94 -7.14 -5.13
N ASP A 40 -10.51 -8.03 -4.33
CA ASP A 40 -11.06 -7.70 -3.02
C ASP A 40 -9.94 -7.47 -2.01
N LYS A 41 -9.86 -6.23 -1.51
CA LYS A 41 -8.84 -5.78 -0.55
C LYS A 41 -9.13 -6.27 0.87
N VAL A 42 -10.39 -6.54 1.19
CA VAL A 42 -10.81 -7.10 2.47
C VAL A 42 -10.38 -8.56 2.53
N GLU A 43 -10.60 -9.31 1.43
CA GLU A 43 -10.18 -10.72 1.32
C GLU A 43 -8.68 -10.90 1.57
N GLY A 44 -7.85 -9.96 1.09
CA GLY A 44 -6.40 -10.01 1.28
C GLY A 44 -5.92 -9.87 2.73
N MET A 45 -6.72 -9.29 3.62
CA MET A 45 -6.37 -9.13 5.04
C MET A 45 -6.78 -10.30 5.91
N ILE A 46 -7.76 -11.09 5.49
CA ILE A 46 -8.29 -12.21 6.27
C ILE A 46 -7.16 -13.24 6.48
N GLY A 47 -7.09 -13.76 7.70
CA GLY A 47 -6.08 -14.74 8.11
C GLY A 47 -5.40 -14.37 9.42
N THR A 48 -4.39 -15.17 9.78
CA THR A 48 -3.58 -14.93 10.98
C THR A 48 -2.20 -14.42 10.58
N TRP A 49 -1.82 -13.31 11.20
CA TRP A 49 -0.61 -12.56 10.96
C TRP A 49 0.28 -12.61 12.20
N GLU A 50 1.48 -13.16 12.07
CA GLU A 50 2.46 -13.30 13.14
C GLU A 50 3.58 -12.28 12.97
N LEU A 51 3.93 -11.57 14.04
CA LEU A 51 4.96 -10.52 14.04
C LEU A 51 6.34 -11.12 13.76
N GLN A 52 7.10 -10.44 12.90
CA GLN A 52 8.44 -10.88 12.46
C GLN A 52 9.50 -9.80 12.62
N ALA A 53 9.10 -8.52 12.59
CA ALA A 53 9.99 -7.42 12.91
C ALA A 53 9.23 -6.26 13.55
N PHE A 54 9.89 -5.57 14.45
CA PHE A 54 9.40 -4.35 15.08
C PHE A 54 10.49 -3.28 15.08
N THR A 55 10.21 -2.14 14.46
CA THR A 55 11.15 -1.01 14.42
C THR A 55 10.49 0.28 14.89
N GLN A 56 11.31 1.19 15.38
CA GLN A 56 10.89 2.53 15.79
C GLN A 56 11.77 3.58 15.11
N GLN A 57 11.14 4.60 14.55
CA GLN A 57 11.79 5.80 14.08
C GLN A 57 11.40 7.00 14.94
N ASP A 58 12.39 7.76 15.39
CA ASP A 58 12.18 9.05 16.08
C ASP A 58 12.29 10.19 15.07
N LEU A 59 11.18 10.89 14.83
CA LEU A 59 11.11 11.99 13.88
C LEU A 59 11.59 13.32 14.46
N ASN A 60 11.73 13.42 15.78
CA ASN A 60 12.31 14.59 16.45
C ASN A 60 13.85 14.56 16.41
N SER A 61 14.45 13.38 16.22
CA SER A 61 15.89 13.27 15.97
C SER A 61 16.25 14.00 14.66
N PRO A 62 17.30 14.84 14.64
CA PRO A 62 17.78 15.46 13.39
C PRO A 62 18.17 14.44 12.32
N ILE A 63 18.62 13.25 12.73
CA ILE A 63 19.10 12.18 11.85
C ILE A 63 17.95 11.25 11.44
N LYS A 64 16.85 11.23 12.21
CA LYS A 64 15.67 10.36 12.01
C LYS A 64 16.05 8.89 11.90
N GLU A 65 16.91 8.43 12.80
CA GLU A 65 17.36 7.04 12.79
C GLU A 65 16.20 6.06 13.06
N THR A 66 16.25 4.93 12.37
CA THR A 66 15.39 3.77 12.63
C THR A 66 16.14 2.81 13.53
N ARG A 67 15.52 2.40 14.63
CA ARG A 67 16.04 1.41 15.58
C ARG A 67 15.23 0.14 15.47
N ASP A 68 15.93 -0.98 15.35
CA ASP A 68 15.34 -2.29 15.49
C ASP A 68 15.13 -2.60 16.97
N LEU A 69 13.90 -2.96 17.32
CA LEU A 69 13.44 -3.27 18.67
C LEU A 69 12.74 -4.64 18.70
N SER A 70 13.02 -5.49 17.71
CA SER A 70 12.40 -6.81 17.57
C SER A 70 12.65 -7.72 18.78
N ASP A 71 13.81 -7.59 19.43
CA ASP A 71 14.17 -8.35 20.63
C ASP A 71 13.18 -8.18 21.80
N PHE A 72 12.37 -7.10 21.82
CA PHE A 72 11.32 -6.91 22.83
C PHE A 72 10.06 -7.74 22.59
N PHE A 73 9.95 -8.36 21.42
CA PHE A 73 8.81 -9.18 21.01
C PHE A 73 9.22 -10.59 20.58
N LEU A 74 10.46 -10.78 20.14
CA LEU A 74 10.98 -12.01 19.54
C LEU A 74 12.20 -12.50 20.33
N ASP A 75 11.96 -13.25 21.41
CA ASP A 75 13.02 -13.86 22.22
C ASP A 75 13.35 -15.32 21.80
N GLY A 76 12.59 -15.87 20.84
CA GLY A 76 12.69 -17.24 20.36
C GLY A 76 12.12 -18.30 21.31
N ILE A 77 11.45 -17.89 22.40
CA ILE A 77 10.83 -18.77 23.39
C ILE A 77 9.33 -18.51 23.47
N ALA A 78 8.93 -17.25 23.65
CA ALA A 78 7.54 -16.83 23.70
C ALA A 78 6.91 -16.88 22.30
N THR A 79 5.61 -17.16 22.25
CA THR A 79 4.87 -17.08 20.99
C THR A 79 4.85 -15.61 20.53
N PRO A 80 5.29 -15.30 19.30
CA PRO A 80 5.25 -13.94 18.80
C PRO A 80 3.82 -13.38 18.79
N LEU A 81 3.71 -12.05 18.79
CA LEU A 81 2.42 -11.37 18.63
C LEU A 81 1.71 -11.88 17.37
N GLN A 82 0.47 -12.33 17.53
CA GLN A 82 -0.42 -12.73 16.44
C GLN A 82 -1.68 -11.87 16.41
N ILE A 83 -2.10 -11.48 15.21
CA ILE A 83 -3.37 -10.80 14.95
C ILE A 83 -4.16 -11.64 13.95
N THR A 84 -5.40 -11.99 14.30
CA THR A 84 -6.28 -12.73 13.40
C THR A 84 -7.42 -11.84 12.94
N PHE A 85 -7.63 -11.75 11.63
CA PHE A 85 -8.76 -11.06 10.99
C PHE A 85 -9.69 -12.08 10.36
N ASP A 86 -10.96 -12.08 10.73
CA ASP A 86 -11.98 -12.96 10.14
C ASP A 86 -12.81 -12.26 9.05
N ALA A 87 -13.53 -13.07 8.27
CA ALA A 87 -14.42 -12.60 7.20
C ALA A 87 -15.65 -11.84 7.70
N ASN A 88 -15.99 -11.96 8.99
CA ASN A 88 -17.11 -11.26 9.63
C ASN A 88 -16.68 -9.91 10.23
N ARG A 89 -15.45 -9.45 9.94
CA ARG A 89 -14.85 -8.22 10.47
C ARG A 89 -14.61 -8.24 11.97
N ASN A 90 -14.45 -9.41 12.59
CA ASN A 90 -13.89 -9.52 13.93
C ASN A 90 -12.38 -9.71 13.85
N TYR A 91 -11.70 -9.22 14.88
CA TYR A 91 -10.29 -9.48 15.07
C TYR A 91 -9.96 -9.86 16.51
N SER A 92 -8.90 -10.64 16.66
CA SER A 92 -8.34 -11.03 17.95
C SER A 92 -6.83 -10.86 17.96
N VAL A 93 -6.28 -10.68 19.16
CA VAL A 93 -4.85 -10.45 19.38
C VAL A 93 -4.36 -11.47 20.40
N ALA A 94 -3.26 -12.15 20.10
CA ALA A 94 -2.54 -13.01 21.03
C ALA A 94 -1.11 -12.48 21.19
N ILE A 95 -0.69 -12.21 22.42
CA ILE A 95 0.65 -11.68 22.72
C ILE A 95 1.10 -12.20 24.07
N GLU A 96 2.31 -12.75 24.12
CA GLU A 96 2.93 -13.22 25.38
C GLU A 96 4.05 -12.28 25.84
N LEU A 97 4.73 -11.61 24.90
CA LEU A 97 5.89 -10.77 25.15
C LEU A 97 5.77 -9.42 24.42
N GLY A 98 6.27 -8.37 25.08
CA GLY A 98 6.30 -7.02 24.53
C GLY A 98 5.07 -6.19 24.90
N LYS A 99 4.97 -5.01 24.30
CA LYS A 99 3.85 -4.09 24.56
C LYS A 99 2.72 -4.37 23.58
N ASN A 100 1.51 -4.57 24.10
CA ASN A 100 0.33 -4.65 23.26
C ASN A 100 -0.05 -3.26 22.72
N TYR A 101 -0.02 -3.11 21.40
CA TYR A 101 -0.45 -1.90 20.69
C TYR A 101 -1.82 -2.04 20.04
N PHE A 102 -2.44 -3.23 20.04
CA PHE A 102 -3.58 -3.62 19.19
C PHE A 102 -4.90 -3.85 19.95
N GLY A 103 -4.86 -3.70 21.28
CA GLY A 103 -6.00 -4.00 22.15
C GLY A 103 -6.19 -5.51 22.36
N GLU A 104 -7.28 -5.90 23.01
CA GLU A 104 -7.59 -7.32 23.30
C GLU A 104 -8.41 -8.00 22.19
N GLY A 105 -8.92 -7.23 21.22
CA GLY A 105 -9.79 -7.69 20.14
C GLY A 105 -11.01 -6.78 19.95
N GLY A 106 -11.83 -7.11 18.97
CA GLY A 106 -13.01 -6.32 18.61
C GLY A 106 -13.39 -6.51 17.14
N THR A 107 -13.75 -5.43 16.47
CA THR A 107 -13.99 -5.44 15.02
C THR A 107 -12.95 -4.64 14.26
N TRP A 108 -12.79 -4.91 12.96
CA TRP A 108 -11.80 -4.24 12.12
C TRP A 108 -12.40 -3.76 10.81
N GLY A 109 -11.75 -2.79 10.19
CA GLY A 109 -12.12 -2.29 8.87
C GLY A 109 -11.06 -1.37 8.31
N PHE A 110 -11.35 -0.83 7.13
CA PHE A 110 -10.56 0.22 6.52
C PHE A 110 -11.27 1.56 6.59
N ASP A 111 -10.53 2.63 6.36
CA ASP A 111 -11.11 3.95 6.07
C ASP A 111 -11.94 3.95 4.78
N ASP A 112 -11.49 3.24 3.75
CA ASP A 112 -12.18 3.01 2.49
C ASP A 112 -11.83 1.59 1.99
N ASP A 113 -12.81 0.71 1.78
CA ASP A 113 -12.55 -0.66 1.29
C ASP A 113 -12.06 -0.68 -0.18
N LEU A 114 -12.35 0.35 -0.97
CA LEU A 114 -11.90 0.49 -2.36
C LEU A 114 -10.51 1.12 -2.45
N PHE A 115 -10.19 2.09 -1.59
CA PHE A 115 -8.88 2.78 -1.58
C PHE A 115 -8.29 2.92 -0.17
N PRO A 116 -8.05 1.80 0.51
CA PRO A 116 -7.62 1.76 1.91
C PRO A 116 -6.25 2.42 2.11
N SER A 117 -6.21 3.36 3.05
CA SER A 117 -4.98 3.99 3.54
C SER A 117 -4.71 3.61 4.99
N TYR A 118 -5.77 3.33 5.75
CA TYR A 118 -5.72 3.04 7.17
C TYR A 118 -6.43 1.75 7.52
N LEU A 119 -5.78 0.94 8.36
CA LEU A 119 -6.44 -0.11 9.13
C LEU A 119 -7.01 0.50 10.40
N GLN A 120 -8.29 0.25 10.66
CA GLN A 120 -9.00 0.67 11.87
C GLN A 120 -9.40 -0.55 12.68
N LEU A 121 -9.01 -0.56 13.96
CA LEU A 121 -9.38 -1.57 14.93
C LEU A 121 -10.31 -0.94 15.97
N TYR A 122 -11.57 -1.37 15.96
CA TYR A 122 -12.59 -0.89 16.89
C TYR A 122 -12.58 -1.78 18.12
N THR A 123 -12.03 -1.26 19.22
CA THR A 123 -12.04 -1.91 20.53
C THR A 123 -13.29 -1.49 21.30
N VAL A 124 -13.48 -2.06 22.50
CA VAL A 124 -14.57 -1.67 23.41
C VAL A 124 -14.50 -0.20 23.88
N SER A 125 -13.31 0.40 23.90
CA SER A 125 -13.08 1.72 24.51
C SER A 125 -12.63 2.79 23.53
N ASP A 126 -12.01 2.40 22.41
CA ASP A 126 -11.37 3.32 21.48
C ASP A 126 -11.24 2.71 20.07
N THR A 127 -10.96 3.55 19.07
CA THR A 127 -10.58 3.14 17.73
C THR A 127 -9.08 3.33 17.54
N LEU A 128 -8.36 2.24 17.30
CA LEU A 128 -6.94 2.27 16.98
C LEU A 128 -6.79 2.37 15.46
N GLN A 129 -5.89 3.24 15.00
CA GLN A 129 -5.66 3.46 13.58
C GLN A 129 -4.19 3.25 13.22
N TYR A 130 -3.95 2.51 12.13
CA TYR A 130 -2.62 2.21 11.60
C TYR A 130 -2.56 2.57 10.12
N ASN A 131 -1.45 3.12 9.68
CA ASN A 131 -1.19 3.36 8.26
C ASN A 131 -0.82 2.02 7.62
N LEU A 132 -1.36 1.75 6.44
CA LEU A 132 -0.98 0.57 5.68
C LEU A 132 0.33 0.85 4.93
N GLY A 133 1.32 -0.02 5.10
CA GLY A 133 2.60 0.05 4.37
C GLY A 133 2.48 -0.37 2.91
N GLY A 134 1.30 -0.86 2.52
CA GLY A 134 0.90 -1.36 1.21
C GLY A 134 -0.34 -2.24 1.36
N MET A 135 -1.10 -2.43 0.28
CA MET A 135 -2.25 -3.33 0.31
C MET A 135 -1.84 -4.77 0.16
N VAL A 136 -2.39 -5.60 1.04
CA VAL A 136 -2.18 -7.04 1.07
C VAL A 136 -3.23 -7.70 0.19
N ARG A 137 -2.78 -8.61 -0.68
CA ARG A 137 -3.64 -9.46 -1.51
C ARG A 137 -3.78 -10.85 -0.89
N SER A 138 -4.72 -11.62 -1.39
CA SER A 138 -4.98 -12.99 -0.89
C SER A 138 -3.77 -13.94 -1.00
N PHE A 139 -2.77 -13.64 -1.83
CA PHE A 139 -1.55 -14.45 -1.97
C PHE A 139 -0.30 -13.81 -1.35
N ASP A 140 -0.38 -12.56 -0.87
CA ASP A 140 0.77 -11.91 -0.23
C ASP A 140 1.03 -12.58 1.13
N GLN A 141 2.32 -12.81 1.42
CA GLN A 141 2.76 -13.52 2.62
C GLN A 141 3.20 -12.58 3.74
N SER A 142 3.25 -11.28 3.49
CA SER A 142 3.67 -10.28 4.45
C SER A 142 2.71 -9.11 4.49
N MET A 143 2.58 -8.53 5.67
CA MET A 143 1.81 -7.33 5.94
C MET A 143 2.68 -6.36 6.74
N ARG A 144 2.66 -5.09 6.35
CA ARG A 144 3.36 -4.02 7.06
C ARG A 144 2.39 -2.93 7.45
N ILE A 145 2.38 -2.56 8.72
CA ILE A 145 1.54 -1.48 9.25
C ILE A 145 2.37 -0.53 10.12
N GLU A 146 1.99 0.74 10.12
CA GLU A 146 2.70 1.80 10.85
C GLU A 146 1.77 2.51 11.82
N TYR A 147 2.12 2.50 13.10
CA TYR A 147 1.50 3.33 14.12
C TYR A 147 2.28 4.62 14.29
N ARG A 148 1.69 5.74 13.88
CA ARG A 148 2.31 7.07 13.95
C ARG A 148 1.77 7.81 15.17
N ARG A 149 2.69 8.34 15.98
CA ARG A 149 2.38 9.11 17.18
C ARG A 149 2.58 10.58 16.91
N ASP A 150 1.56 11.35 17.24
CA ASP A 150 1.62 12.81 17.19
C ASP A 150 1.57 13.39 18.60
N CYS A 151 2.23 14.53 18.78
CA CYS A 151 2.19 15.34 20.00
C CYS A 151 1.92 16.78 19.59
N ASN A 152 0.73 17.31 19.94
CA ASN A 152 0.28 18.63 19.49
C ASN A 152 0.39 18.82 17.97
N ASP A 153 -0.13 17.84 17.20
CA ASP A 153 -0.12 17.81 15.73
C ASP A 153 1.29 17.72 15.08
N ALA A 154 2.34 17.55 15.88
CA ALA A 154 3.68 17.27 15.40
C ALA A 154 3.96 15.76 15.43
N PRO A 155 4.34 15.13 14.31
CA PRO A 155 4.67 13.71 14.28
C PRO A 155 5.98 13.46 15.04
N THR A 156 5.92 12.54 16.00
CA THR A 156 7.01 12.27 16.95
C THR A 156 7.68 10.95 16.65
N ASN A 157 6.92 9.86 16.62
CA ASN A 157 7.45 8.51 16.48
C ASN A 157 6.66 7.72 15.45
N ILE A 158 7.35 6.89 14.68
CA ILE A 158 6.74 5.88 13.83
C ILE A 158 7.14 4.52 14.38
N TYR A 159 6.14 3.70 14.71
CA TYR A 159 6.33 2.30 15.03
C TYR A 159 5.90 1.45 13.84
N THR A 160 6.82 0.67 13.29
CA THR A 160 6.56 -0.18 12.13
C THR A 160 6.52 -1.63 12.57
N PHE A 161 5.44 -2.32 12.23
CA PHE A 161 5.25 -3.74 12.49
C PHE A 161 5.21 -4.47 11.16
N GLU A 162 6.02 -5.52 11.05
CA GLU A 162 6.03 -6.42 9.90
C GLU A 162 5.58 -7.80 10.36
N PHE A 163 4.60 -8.34 9.65
CA PHE A 163 3.99 -9.63 9.95
C PHE A 163 4.14 -10.58 8.77
N ASN A 164 4.25 -11.87 9.07
CA ASN A 164 4.07 -12.94 8.12
C ASN A 164 2.70 -13.60 8.29
N ARG A 165 2.12 -14.06 7.19
CA ARG A 165 0.93 -14.91 7.24
C ARG A 165 1.33 -16.31 7.69
N ILE A 166 0.57 -16.88 8.62
CA ILE A 166 0.84 -18.23 9.16
C ILE A 166 -0.26 -19.24 8.84
N ASN A 167 -1.43 -18.80 8.39
CA ASN A 167 -2.53 -19.65 7.87
C ASN A 167 -3.36 -18.87 6.85
#